data_AF-A0A7C6PMQ7-F1
#
_entry.id   AF-A0A7C6PMQ7-F1
#
_cell.length_a   1.000
_cell.length_b   1.000
_cell.length_c   1.000
_cell.angle_alpha   90.00
_cell.angle_beta   90.00
_cell.angle_gamma   90.00
#
_symmetry.space_group_name_H-M   'P 1'
#
loop_
_entity.id
_entity.type
_entity.pdbx_description
1 polymer ?
#
loop_
_entity_poly.entity_id
_entity_poly.type
_entity_poly.pdbx_seq_one_letter_code
_entity_poly.pdbx_strand_id
1 'polypeptide(L)'
;DPYFATGQVILVRKGTTDIKQPSDLKGKVVAVQIGTTGQFAAEKIKGVKRIDTYNTTPEAFLALKMKKADAVVADELVVLEEQKANPGLLEIVGKPFTVEYYGIAVKKGNSALLRQINRALAQIKADGTYDAIYDKWFGTK
;
A
#
# COMPACT_ATOMS: atom_id res chain seq x y z
N ASP A 1 12.59 1.50 -15.32
CA ASP A 1 12.50 2.67 -14.42
C ASP A 1 11.18 2.64 -13.67
N PRO A 2 11.15 3.10 -12.41
CA PRO A 2 9.90 3.15 -11.66
C PRO A 2 9.01 4.29 -12.13
N TYR A 3 7.70 4.08 -12.08
CA TYR A 3 6.71 5.09 -12.42
C TYR A 3 6.00 5.66 -11.20
N PHE A 4 6.10 5.03 -10.03
CA PHE A 4 5.43 5.51 -8.82
C PHE A 4 6.23 5.10 -7.58
N ALA A 5 6.28 5.98 -6.56
CA ALA A 5 6.89 5.70 -5.27
C ALA A 5 5.79 5.61 -4.21
N THR A 6 5.82 4.56 -3.39
CA THR A 6 4.83 4.30 -2.34
C THR A 6 5.48 3.58 -1.17
N GLY A 7 4.70 3.09 -0.23
CA GLY A 7 5.13 2.21 0.84
C GLY A 7 3.95 1.62 1.59
N GLN A 8 4.25 0.65 2.44
CA GLN A 8 3.27 0.05 3.32
C GLN A 8 2.91 1.02 4.45
N VAL A 9 1.61 1.15 4.70
CA VAL A 9 1.07 1.89 5.84
C VAL A 9 0.30 0.94 6.75
N ILE A 10 0.01 1.43 7.97
CA ILE A 10 -0.86 0.74 8.91
C ILE A 10 -2.20 1.45 8.89
N LEU A 11 -3.26 0.70 8.61
CA LEU A 11 -4.64 1.15 8.65
C LEU A 11 -5.33 0.58 9.88
N VAL A 12 -5.98 1.43 10.66
CA VAL A 12 -6.75 1.05 11.84
C VAL A 12 -8.16 1.63 11.77
N ARG A 13 -9.04 1.19 12.67
CA ARG A 13 -10.35 1.83 12.83
C ARG A 13 -10.16 3.22 13.43
N LYS A 14 -10.98 4.20 13.02
CA LYS A 14 -10.92 5.55 13.56
C LYS A 14 -11.06 5.56 15.09
N GLY A 15 -10.21 6.35 15.75
CA GLY A 15 -10.16 6.45 17.22
C GLY A 15 -9.30 5.38 17.88
N THR A 16 -8.54 4.60 17.11
CA THR A 16 -7.57 3.65 17.67
C THR A 16 -6.38 4.44 18.21
N THR A 17 -6.05 4.27 19.49
CA THR A 17 -5.04 5.11 20.17
C THR A 17 -3.78 4.35 20.57
N ASP A 18 -3.83 3.02 20.54
CA ASP A 18 -2.80 2.10 21.00
C ASP A 18 -1.92 1.54 19.87
N ILE A 19 -2.17 1.93 18.62
CA ILE A 19 -1.36 1.58 17.44
C ILE A 19 -1.00 2.86 16.70
N LYS A 20 0.29 3.24 16.69
CA LYS A 20 0.77 4.47 16.03
C LYS A 20 1.95 4.23 15.09
N GLN A 21 2.65 3.12 15.28
CA GLN A 21 3.85 2.75 14.53
C GLN A 21 4.00 1.22 14.45
N PRO A 22 4.87 0.69 13.57
CA PRO A 22 5.00 -0.76 13.36
C PRO A 22 5.25 -1.59 14.63
N SER A 23 6.03 -1.08 15.59
CA SER A 23 6.30 -1.81 16.84
C SER A 23 5.04 -2.07 17.69
N ASP A 24 4.01 -1.24 17.53
CA ASP A 24 2.77 -1.33 18.32
C ASP A 24 1.85 -2.45 17.82
N LEU A 25 2.18 -3.07 16.68
CA LEU A 25 1.52 -4.28 16.20
C LEU A 25 1.92 -5.52 17.01
N LYS A 26 2.87 -5.39 17.95
CA LYS A 26 3.19 -6.46 18.90
C LYS A 26 1.94 -6.84 19.70
N GLY A 27 1.60 -8.13 19.71
CA GLY A 27 0.42 -8.66 20.37
C GLY A 27 -0.90 -8.44 19.60
N LYS A 28 -0.86 -7.80 18.43
CA LYS A 28 -2.03 -7.50 17.60
C LYS A 28 -2.29 -8.53 16.52
N VAL A 29 -3.53 -8.60 16.06
CA VAL A 29 -3.92 -9.34 14.85
C VAL A 29 -3.84 -8.40 13.65
N VAL A 30 -3.04 -8.75 12.66
CA VAL A 30 -2.82 -7.93 11.45
C VAL A 30 -3.41 -8.64 10.24
N ALA A 31 -4.28 -7.97 9.49
CA ALA A 31 -4.83 -8.47 8.25
C ALA A 31 -4.03 -7.97 7.04
N VAL A 32 -3.74 -8.86 6.09
CA VAL A 32 -2.98 -8.55 4.87
C VAL A 32 -3.54 -9.32 3.67
N GLN A 33 -3.26 -8.85 2.45
CA GLN A 33 -3.49 -9.65 1.25
C GLN A 33 -2.34 -10.65 1.04
N ILE A 34 -2.67 -11.89 0.72
CA ILE A 34 -1.69 -12.97 0.49
C ILE A 34 -0.77 -12.66 -0.69
N GLY A 35 0.52 -12.97 -0.54
CA GLY A 35 1.53 -12.86 -1.60
C GLY A 35 1.94 -11.42 -1.94
N THR A 36 1.64 -10.45 -1.07
CA THR A 36 1.96 -9.04 -1.28
C THR A 36 3.17 -8.59 -0.47
N THR A 37 3.78 -7.47 -0.88
CA THR A 37 4.82 -6.79 -0.08
C THR A 37 4.30 -6.37 1.29
N GLY A 38 3.01 -6.05 1.43
CA GLY A 38 2.35 -5.78 2.70
C GLY A 38 2.36 -6.97 3.67
N GLN A 39 2.09 -8.18 3.18
CA GLN A 39 2.27 -9.41 3.98
C GLN A 39 3.72 -9.54 4.46
N PHE A 40 4.68 -9.46 3.55
CA PHE A 40 6.10 -9.63 3.90
C PHE A 40 6.61 -8.53 4.84
N ALA A 41 6.07 -7.32 4.74
CA ALA A 41 6.37 -6.23 5.65
C ALA A 41 5.81 -6.50 7.05
N ALA A 42 4.57 -6.98 7.16
CA ALA A 42 3.96 -7.36 8.44
C ALA A 42 4.70 -8.54 9.11
N GLU A 43 5.14 -9.54 8.35
CA GLU A 43 5.90 -10.70 8.86
C GLU A 43 7.26 -10.31 9.46
N LYS A 44 7.86 -9.21 9.01
CA LYS A 44 9.11 -8.68 9.58
C LYS A 44 8.91 -7.99 10.93
N ILE A 45 7.68 -7.66 11.30
CA ILE A 45 7.38 -7.01 12.58
C ILE A 45 7.36 -8.06 13.69
N LYS A 46 8.32 -7.95 14.61
CA LYS A 46 8.48 -8.93 15.70
C LYS A 46 7.33 -8.84 16.70
N GLY A 47 6.79 -10.02 17.05
CA GLY A 47 5.84 -10.17 18.14
C GLY A 47 4.39 -9.85 17.77
N VAL A 48 4.07 -9.68 16.49
CA VAL A 48 2.67 -9.72 16.01
C VAL A 48 2.02 -11.03 16.48
N LYS A 49 0.80 -10.95 17.04
CA LYS A 49 0.13 -12.12 17.62
C LYS A 49 -0.30 -13.10 16.54
N ARG A 50 -0.86 -12.59 15.45
CA ARG A 50 -1.32 -13.37 14.30
C ARG A 50 -1.37 -12.50 13.05
N ILE A 51 -0.98 -13.05 11.91
CA ILE A 51 -1.15 -12.44 10.60
C ILE A 51 -2.25 -13.22 9.88
N ASP A 52 -3.38 -12.56 9.61
CA ASP A 52 -4.51 -13.12 8.89
C ASP A 52 -4.40 -12.74 7.41
N THR A 53 -4.21 -13.74 6.55
CA THR A 53 -4.08 -13.54 5.10
C THR A 53 -5.43 -13.68 4.41
N TYR A 54 -5.70 -12.76 3.48
CA TYR A 54 -6.91 -12.74 2.66
C TYR A 54 -6.56 -12.79 1.18
N ASN A 55 -7.50 -13.21 0.32
CA ASN A 55 -7.25 -13.31 -1.11
C ASN A 55 -7.19 -11.92 -1.76
N THR A 56 -7.92 -10.95 -1.20
CA THR A 56 -7.97 -9.58 -1.71
C THR A 56 -7.77 -8.57 -0.59
N THR A 57 -7.22 -7.39 -0.91
CA THR A 57 -7.09 -6.30 0.08
C THR A 57 -8.45 -5.82 0.63
N PRO A 58 -9.53 -5.71 -0.16
CA PRO A 58 -10.87 -5.40 0.38
C PRO A 58 -11.38 -6.39 1.44
N GLU A 59 -11.07 -7.69 1.32
CA GLU A 59 -11.38 -8.67 2.37
C GLU A 59 -10.63 -8.38 3.67
N ALA A 60 -9.36 -7.96 3.59
CA ALA A 60 -8.58 -7.53 4.76
C ALA A 60 -9.18 -6.26 5.40
N PHE A 61 -9.61 -5.29 4.60
CA PHE A 61 -10.33 -4.11 5.11
C PHE A 61 -11.64 -4.48 5.80
N LEU A 62 -12.40 -5.43 5.23
CA LEU A 62 -13.63 -5.91 5.86
C LEU A 62 -13.35 -6.58 7.21
N ALA A 63 -12.28 -7.38 7.31
CA ALA A 63 -11.87 -8.00 8.57
C ALA A 63 -11.54 -6.96 9.65
N LEU A 64 -10.88 -5.85 9.28
CA LEU A 64 -10.63 -4.72 10.18
C LEU A 64 -11.94 -4.06 10.65
N LYS A 65 -12.86 -3.78 9.71
CA LYS A 65 -14.18 -3.18 10.02
C LYS A 65 -15.00 -4.08 10.94
N MET A 66 -14.96 -5.40 10.73
CA MET A 66 -15.65 -6.41 11.53
C MET A 66 -14.96 -6.74 12.87
N LYS A 67 -13.88 -6.04 13.23
CA LYS A 67 -13.10 -6.29 14.45
C LYS A 67 -12.49 -7.70 14.53
N LYS A 68 -12.27 -8.36 13.38
CA LYS A 68 -11.55 -9.64 13.29
C LYS A 68 -10.03 -9.44 13.33
N ALA A 69 -9.56 -8.28 12.86
CA ALA A 69 -8.18 -7.83 12.96
C ALA A 69 -8.10 -6.47 13.67
N ASP A 70 -6.95 -6.16 14.25
CA ASP A 70 -6.67 -4.89 14.93
C ASP A 70 -6.15 -3.82 13.96
N ALA A 71 -5.41 -4.26 12.94
CA ALA A 71 -4.85 -3.40 11.89
C ALA A 71 -4.82 -4.11 10.54
N VAL A 72 -4.70 -3.33 9.47
CA VAL A 72 -4.32 -3.80 8.13
C VAL A 72 -2.99 -3.20 7.74
N VAL A 73 -2.14 -3.99 7.07
CA VAL A 73 -0.94 -3.50 6.39
C VAL A 73 -1.14 -3.62 4.88
N ALA A 74 -1.08 -2.50 4.18
CA ALA A 74 -1.25 -2.41 2.73
C ALA A 74 -0.59 -1.14 2.17
N ASP A 75 -0.47 -1.06 0.84
CA ASP A 75 0.07 0.10 0.13
C ASP A 75 -0.71 1.38 0.42
N GLU A 76 0.01 2.48 0.66
CA GLU A 76 -0.55 3.79 1.02
C GLU A 76 -1.69 4.22 0.10
N LEU A 77 -1.50 4.14 -1.22
CA LEU A 77 -2.53 4.53 -2.18
C LEU A 77 -3.79 3.68 -2.09
N VAL A 78 -3.64 2.38 -1.89
CA VAL A 78 -4.77 1.45 -1.78
C VAL A 78 -5.59 1.78 -0.54
N VAL A 79 -4.92 2.14 0.55
CA VAL A 79 -5.56 2.57 1.79
C VAL A 79 -6.22 3.95 1.64
N LEU A 80 -5.59 4.90 0.96
CA LEU A 80 -6.17 6.22 0.70
C LEU A 80 -7.46 6.12 -0.13
N GLU A 81 -7.51 5.25 -1.14
CA GLU A 81 -8.73 4.98 -1.90
C GLU A 81 -9.83 4.36 -1.02
N GLU A 82 -9.48 3.43 -0.12
CA GLU A 82 -10.42 2.87 0.84
C GLU A 82 -11.00 3.93 1.79
N GLN A 83 -10.16 4.86 2.25
CA GLN A 83 -10.61 5.98 3.09
C GLN A 83 -11.52 6.95 2.33
N LYS A 84 -11.22 7.25 1.06
CA LYS A 84 -12.10 8.07 0.20
C LYS A 84 -13.47 7.40 0.02
N ALA A 85 -13.50 6.09 -0.16
CA ALA A 85 -14.74 5.33 -0.30
C ALA A 85 -15.52 5.17 1.02
N ASN A 86 -14.83 5.22 2.17
CA ASN A 86 -15.41 4.97 3.50
C ASN A 86 -15.01 6.08 4.50
N PRO A 87 -15.44 7.33 4.28
CA PRO A 87 -14.96 8.47 5.03
C PRO A 87 -15.29 8.34 6.52
N GLY A 88 -14.28 8.56 7.37
CA GLY A 88 -14.46 8.63 8.82
C GLY A 88 -14.59 7.27 9.53
N LEU A 89 -14.42 6.14 8.85
CA LEU A 89 -14.42 4.82 9.50
C LEU A 89 -13.02 4.31 9.85
N LEU A 90 -12.02 4.65 9.03
CA LEU A 90 -10.67 4.13 9.11
C LEU A 90 -9.65 5.28 9.08
N GLU A 91 -8.50 5.07 9.72
CA GLU A 91 -7.40 6.03 9.76
C GLU A 91 -6.05 5.34 9.50
N ILE A 92 -5.23 5.98 8.67
CA ILE A 92 -3.81 5.64 8.55
C ILE A 92 -3.09 6.15 9.80
N VAL A 93 -2.21 5.32 10.37
CA VAL A 93 -1.34 5.73 11.48
C VAL A 93 0.12 5.77 11.06
N GLY A 94 0.81 6.80 11.53
CA GLY A 94 2.23 7.04 11.21
C GLY A 94 2.44 7.47 9.75
N LYS A 95 3.60 7.11 9.21
CA LYS A 95 4.00 7.31 7.82
C LYS A 95 4.24 5.94 7.17
N PRO A 96 4.33 5.86 5.83
CA PRO A 96 4.81 4.65 5.18
C PRO A 96 6.11 4.15 5.82
N PHE A 97 6.16 2.88 6.20
CA PHE A 97 7.30 2.28 6.90
C PHE A 97 8.16 1.38 6.00
N THR A 98 7.81 1.32 4.72
CA THR A 98 8.65 0.80 3.64
C THR A 98 8.80 1.86 2.55
N VAL A 99 9.78 1.68 1.68
CA VAL A 99 9.91 2.44 0.43
C VAL A 99 9.79 1.45 -0.71
N GLU A 100 8.77 1.64 -1.54
CA GLU A 100 8.43 0.77 -2.65
C GLU A 100 8.31 1.57 -3.93
N TYR A 101 8.69 0.93 -5.03
CA TYR A 101 8.65 1.54 -6.35
C TYR A 101 7.91 0.63 -7.30
N TYR A 102 6.77 1.10 -7.81
CA TYR A 102 6.06 0.38 -8.85
C TYR A 102 6.79 0.50 -10.18
N GLY A 103 6.86 -0.63 -10.89
CA GLY A 103 7.48 -0.75 -12.19
C GLY A 103 6.63 -1.59 -13.12
N ILE A 104 6.75 -1.32 -14.42
CA ILE A 104 6.11 -2.12 -15.46
C ILE A 104 6.99 -3.34 -15.72
N ALA A 105 6.50 -4.53 -15.37
CA ALA A 105 7.24 -5.77 -15.53
C ALA A 105 7.32 -6.20 -17.00
N VAL A 106 8.49 -6.67 -17.43
CA VAL A 106 8.71 -7.27 -18.75
C VAL A 106 9.37 -8.64 -18.62
N LYS A 107 9.16 -9.52 -19.59
CA LYS A 107 9.84 -10.83 -19.63
C LYS A 107 11.36 -10.65 -19.55
N LYS A 108 12.02 -11.41 -18.67
CA LYS A 108 13.48 -11.39 -18.52
C LYS A 108 14.16 -11.63 -19.87
N GLY A 109 15.14 -10.78 -20.21
CA GLY A 109 15.85 -10.80 -21.48
C GLY A 109 15.20 -9.97 -22.61
N ASN A 110 13.95 -9.51 -22.44
CA ASN A 110 13.32 -8.62 -23.43
C ASN A 110 13.76 -7.16 -23.26
N SER A 111 15.04 -6.89 -23.53
CA SER A 111 15.63 -5.56 -23.39
C SER A 111 15.08 -4.54 -24.41
N ALA A 112 14.55 -4.99 -25.54
CA ALA A 112 13.96 -4.10 -26.54
C ALA A 112 12.69 -3.43 -25.99
N LEU A 113 11.76 -4.23 -25.47
CA LEU A 113 10.53 -3.72 -24.85
C LEU A 113 10.84 -2.87 -23.61
N LEU A 114 11.78 -3.31 -22.77
CA LEU A 114 12.22 -2.53 -21.60
C LEU A 114 12.64 -1.11 -21.97
N ARG A 115 13.48 -0.98 -23.01
CA ARG A 115 13.95 0.34 -23.48
C ARG A 115 12.83 1.19 -24.04
N GLN A 116 11.89 0.59 -24.78
CA GLN A 116 10.74 1.32 -25.32
C GLN A 116 9.85 1.86 -24.20
N ILE A 117 9.52 1.03 -23.20
CA ILE A 117 8.72 1.44 -22.04
C ILE A 117 9.41 2.54 -21.25
N ASN A 118 10.70 2.38 -20.93
CA ASN A 118 11.44 3.39 -20.18
C ASN A 118 11.53 4.72 -20.94
N ARG A 119 11.72 4.69 -22.27
CA ARG A 119 11.73 5.90 -23.11
C ARG A 119 10.37 6.60 -23.10
N ALA A 120 9.28 5.85 -23.27
CA ALA A 120 7.93 6.41 -23.22
C ALA A 120 7.63 7.01 -21.83
N LEU A 121 8.02 6.31 -20.75
CA LEU A 121 7.88 6.80 -19.39
C LEU A 121 8.67 8.10 -19.16
N ALA A 122 9.87 8.22 -19.70
CA ALA A 122 10.65 9.45 -19.62
C ALA A 122 10.00 10.61 -20.40
N GLN A 123 9.43 10.34 -21.57
CA GLN A 123 8.71 11.34 -22.37
C GLN A 123 7.49 11.89 -21.64
N ILE A 124 6.61 11.03 -21.12
CA ILE A 124 5.40 11.49 -20.41
C ILE A 124 5.72 12.22 -19.10
N LYS A 125 6.87 11.94 -18.48
CA LYS A 125 7.36 12.69 -17.32
C LYS A 125 7.90 14.07 -17.71
N ALA A 126 8.54 14.17 -18.88
CA ALA A 126 9.12 15.42 -19.36
C ALA A 126 8.07 16.39 -19.94
N ASP A 127 6.98 15.87 -20.50
CA ASP A 127 5.94 16.69 -21.15
C ASP A 127 4.74 17.03 -20.23
N GLY A 128 4.77 16.60 -18.96
CA GLY A 128 3.72 16.86 -17.98
C GLY A 128 2.51 15.92 -18.06
N THR A 129 2.44 15.01 -19.03
CA THR A 129 1.36 14.01 -19.13
C THR A 129 1.29 13.14 -17.87
N TYR A 130 2.43 12.77 -17.31
CA TYR A 130 2.49 12.01 -16.06
C TYR A 130 1.85 12.77 -14.90
N ASP A 131 2.15 14.06 -14.74
CA ASP A 131 1.61 14.87 -13.65
C ASP A 131 0.09 15.05 -13.83
N ALA A 132 -0.39 15.25 -15.06
CA ALA A 132 -1.83 15.27 -15.33
C ALA A 132 -2.55 13.95 -14.99
N ILE A 133 -1.89 12.80 -15.23
CA ILE A 133 -2.40 11.49 -14.82
C ILE A 133 -2.39 11.37 -13.29
N TYR A 134 -1.31 11.79 -12.63
CA TYR A 134 -1.19 11.76 -11.18
C TYR A 134 -2.31 12.58 -10.54
N ASP A 135 -2.48 13.83 -10.97
CA ASP A 135 -3.49 14.76 -10.44
C ASP A 135 -4.91 14.22 -10.60
N LYS A 136 -5.20 13.59 -11.74
CA LYS A 136 -6.51 12.99 -12.01
C LYS A 136 -6.90 11.91 -11.00
N TRP A 137 -5.94 11.09 -10.57
CA TRP A 137 -6.23 9.91 -9.72
C TRP A 137 -5.96 10.16 -8.25
N PHE A 138 -4.93 10.94 -7.92
CA PHE A 138 -4.44 11.09 -6.56
C PHE A 138 -4.57 12.52 -6.01
N GLY A 139 -4.98 13.48 -6.84
CA GLY A 139 -5.03 14.90 -6.50
C GLY A 139 -3.70 15.60 -6.75
N THR A 140 -3.68 16.91 -6.57
CA THR A 140 -2.53 17.76 -6.91
C THR A 140 -1.28 17.37 -6.12
N LYS A 141 -0.20 17.12 -6.85
CA LYS A 141 1.13 16.80 -6.32
C LYS A 141 1.79 17.96 -5.57
#